data_AF-A0A0F7NEI3-F1
#
_entry.id   AF-A0A0F7NEI3-F1
#
_cell.length_a   1.000
_cell.length_b   1.000
_cell.length_c   1.000
_cell.angle_alpha   90.00
_cell.angle_beta   90.00
_cell.angle_gamma   90.00
#
_symmetry.space_group_name_H-M   'P 1'
#
loop_
_entity.id
_entity.type
_entity.pdbx_description
1 polymer ?
#
loop_
_entity_poly.entity_id
_entity_poly.type
_entity_poly.pdbx_seq_one_letter_code
_entity_poly.pdbx_strand_id
1 'polypeptide(L)'
;MNHSPYLVSDVMTHTVVAVGPEASFKEIAEAMRKWRVSALPVLEGDGRVTGVVSEADLLPKEEYRDSALSVADRDRRPDGIVKAGAVVARDLMTTPAVSVRADATLAEAARAMARRRLKRLPVVDAEGHLTGIVSRGDLLKVFLRPDEDIAEDVQRQVLDPLFPLGGATVHARVDKGVVTLSGWFRNTSLVPLAARMARAVEGVVDVGFRLERPGGAPSGDGQQGRRGAVSPGHEGDGPGDATAPPPAEPR
;
A
#
# COMPACT_ATOMS: atom_id res chain seq x y z
N MET A 1 -2.46 21.77 18.33
CA MET A 1 -3.37 21.45 17.22
C MET A 1 -3.07 20.00 16.84
N ASN A 2 -4.03 19.09 17.01
CA ASN A 2 -3.86 17.67 16.66
C ASN A 2 -3.66 17.57 15.14
N HIS A 3 -2.58 16.94 14.66
CA HIS A 3 -2.52 16.58 13.24
C HIS A 3 -3.71 15.66 12.93
N SER A 4 -4.54 16.11 11.99
CA SER A 4 -5.60 15.32 11.39
C SER A 4 -4.98 14.14 10.62
N PRO A 5 -5.60 12.96 10.59
CA PRO A 5 -5.14 11.85 9.76
C PRO A 5 -4.98 12.31 8.30
N TYR A 6 -4.02 11.73 7.57
CA TYR A 6 -3.87 11.95 6.14
C TYR A 6 -5.17 11.58 5.43
N LEU A 7 -5.65 12.55 4.67
CA LEU A 7 -6.89 12.46 3.93
C LEU A 7 -6.59 12.12 2.47
N VAL A 8 -7.61 11.61 1.78
CA VAL A 8 -7.53 11.38 0.34
C VAL A 8 -7.16 12.68 -0.39
N SER A 9 -7.64 13.85 0.06
CA SER A 9 -7.27 15.15 -0.48
C SER A 9 -5.77 15.43 -0.50
N ASP A 10 -5.01 14.86 0.43
CA ASP A 10 -3.58 15.16 0.59
C ASP A 10 -2.71 14.44 -0.44
N VAL A 11 -3.24 13.37 -1.05
CA VAL A 11 -2.49 12.51 -1.98
C VAL A 11 -3.13 12.34 -3.36
N MET A 12 -4.41 12.70 -3.50
CA MET A 12 -5.16 12.51 -4.74
C MET A 12 -4.63 13.36 -5.90
N THR A 13 -4.88 12.89 -7.11
CA THR A 13 -4.66 13.68 -8.32
C THR A 13 -5.94 14.44 -8.66
N HIS A 14 -5.87 15.77 -8.69
CA HIS A 14 -7.00 16.64 -9.03
C HIS A 14 -7.30 16.69 -10.54
N THR A 15 -6.28 16.57 -11.38
CA THR A 15 -6.45 16.58 -12.84
C THR A 15 -6.78 15.17 -13.31
N VAL A 16 -8.06 14.89 -13.49
CA VAL A 16 -8.54 13.57 -13.89
C VAL A 16 -8.97 13.58 -15.35
N VAL A 17 -8.46 12.60 -16.10
CA VAL A 17 -8.97 12.30 -17.44
C VAL A 17 -10.14 11.35 -17.29
N ALA A 18 -11.27 11.70 -17.89
CA ALA A 18 -12.50 10.93 -17.86
C ALA A 18 -13.12 10.84 -19.26
N VAL A 19 -14.08 9.93 -19.42
CA VAL A 19 -14.79 9.69 -20.68
C VAL A 19 -16.31 9.73 -20.46
N GLY A 20 -17.07 10.02 -21.52
CA GLY A 20 -18.52 9.88 -21.49
C GLY A 20 -18.99 8.43 -21.67
N PRO A 21 -20.26 8.11 -21.35
CA PRO A 21 -20.82 6.75 -21.47
C PRO A 21 -20.79 6.21 -22.91
N GLU A 22 -20.88 7.09 -23.91
CA GLU A 22 -20.85 6.72 -25.33
C GLU A 22 -19.44 6.63 -25.92
N ALA A 23 -18.39 6.90 -25.14
CA ALA A 23 -17.02 6.84 -25.64
C ALA A 23 -16.70 5.43 -26.13
N SER A 24 -16.18 5.34 -27.35
CA SER A 24 -15.85 4.07 -27.97
C SER A 24 -14.63 3.42 -27.30
N PHE A 25 -14.52 2.10 -27.44
CA PHE A 25 -13.37 1.32 -26.99
C PHE A 25 -12.04 1.92 -27.46
N LYS A 26 -11.98 2.39 -28.72
CA LYS A 26 -10.77 2.98 -29.29
C LYS A 26 -10.42 4.30 -28.60
N GLU A 27 -11.40 5.17 -28.37
CA GLU A 27 -11.19 6.44 -27.65
C GLU A 27 -10.72 6.19 -26.21
N ILE A 28 -11.31 5.21 -25.52
CA ILE A 28 -10.89 4.80 -24.17
C ILE A 28 -9.43 4.32 -24.18
N ALA A 29 -9.07 3.41 -25.09
CA ALA A 29 -7.72 2.87 -25.20
C ALA A 29 -6.69 3.96 -25.58
N GLU A 30 -7.05 4.86 -26.50
CA GLU A 30 -6.22 6.00 -26.87
C GLU A 30 -6.03 6.97 -25.71
N ALA A 31 -7.08 7.27 -24.94
CA ALA A 31 -6.99 8.10 -23.75
C ALA A 31 -6.09 7.47 -22.68
N MET A 32 -6.27 6.17 -22.38
CA MET A 32 -5.42 5.44 -21.43
C MET A 32 -3.94 5.50 -21.84
N ARG A 33 -3.64 5.25 -23.13
CA ARG A 33 -2.27 5.33 -23.66
C ARG A 33 -1.70 6.74 -23.63
N LYS A 34 -2.46 7.73 -24.11
CA LYS A 34 -2.03 9.13 -24.21
C LYS A 34 -1.68 9.70 -22.85
N TRP A 35 -2.51 9.42 -21.84
CA TRP A 35 -2.36 9.96 -20.50
C TRP A 35 -1.63 9.03 -19.54
N ARG A 36 -1.18 7.85 -20.02
CA ARG A 36 -0.47 6.82 -19.25
C ARG A 36 -1.24 6.43 -17.98
N VAL A 37 -2.54 6.19 -18.14
CA VAL A 37 -3.46 5.80 -17.06
C VAL A 37 -4.09 4.45 -17.36
N SER A 38 -4.28 3.63 -16.33
CA SER A 38 -4.83 2.27 -16.45
C SER A 38 -6.34 2.16 -16.17
N ALA A 39 -6.97 3.29 -15.82
CA ALA A 39 -8.40 3.39 -15.59
C ALA A 39 -8.88 4.83 -15.78
N LEU A 40 -10.11 4.98 -16.23
CA LEU A 40 -10.80 6.23 -16.51
C LEU A 40 -12.19 6.20 -15.85
N PRO A 41 -12.55 7.23 -15.06
CA PRO A 41 -13.94 7.43 -14.65
C PRO A 41 -14.82 7.68 -15.87
N VAL A 42 -16.05 7.18 -15.80
CA VAL A 42 -17.12 7.48 -16.76
C VAL A 42 -18.03 8.53 -16.13
N LEU A 43 -18.18 9.66 -16.81
CA LEU A 43 -18.99 10.78 -16.35
C LEU A 43 -20.25 10.90 -17.20
N GLU A 44 -21.37 11.20 -16.55
CA GLU A 44 -22.64 11.49 -17.21
C GLU A 44 -23.17 12.85 -16.77
N GLY A 45 -23.96 13.49 -17.64
CA GLY A 45 -24.58 14.78 -17.37
C GLY A 45 -23.56 15.89 -17.12
N ASP A 46 -23.66 16.51 -15.94
CA ASP A 46 -22.88 17.65 -15.44
C ASP A 46 -21.53 17.25 -14.80
N GLY A 47 -21.13 15.98 -14.89
CA GLY A 47 -19.85 15.50 -14.36
C GLY A 47 -19.98 14.51 -13.21
N ARG A 48 -21.16 13.90 -13.01
CA ARG A 48 -21.36 12.84 -12.03
C ARG A 48 -20.68 11.56 -12.46
N VAL A 49 -20.00 10.90 -11.52
CA VAL A 49 -19.32 9.63 -11.77
C VAL A 49 -20.35 8.50 -11.76
N THR A 50 -20.56 7.85 -12.91
CA THR A 50 -21.50 6.72 -13.04
C THR A 50 -20.80 5.38 -12.99
N GLY A 51 -19.60 5.28 -13.57
CA GLY A 51 -18.80 4.05 -13.60
C GLY A 51 -17.30 4.29 -13.72
N VAL A 52 -16.55 3.20 -13.80
CA VAL A 52 -15.11 3.21 -14.09
C VAL A 52 -14.80 2.15 -15.14
N VAL A 53 -14.04 2.53 -16.17
CA VAL A 53 -13.46 1.60 -17.15
C VAL A 53 -11.97 1.47 -16.88
N SER A 54 -11.47 0.24 -16.80
CA SER A 54 -10.06 -0.08 -16.58
C SER A 54 -9.51 -0.98 -17.70
N GLU A 55 -8.19 -1.12 -17.78
CA GLU A 55 -7.55 -2.08 -18.69
C GLU A 55 -8.14 -3.49 -18.54
N ALA A 56 -8.48 -3.91 -17.31
CA ALA A 56 -9.07 -5.22 -17.05
C ALA A 56 -10.45 -5.40 -17.69
N ASP A 57 -11.16 -4.30 -17.98
CA ASP A 57 -12.44 -4.32 -18.69
C ASP A 57 -12.26 -4.38 -20.22
N LEU A 58 -11.08 -4.01 -20.72
CA LEU A 58 -10.76 -4.02 -22.15
C LEU A 58 -10.13 -5.34 -22.61
N LEU A 59 -9.44 -6.06 -21.70
CA LEU A 59 -8.74 -7.32 -21.98
C LEU A 59 -9.61 -8.46 -22.52
N PRO A 60 -10.89 -8.65 -22.08
CA PRO A 60 -11.71 -9.72 -22.62
C PRO A 60 -11.80 -9.71 -24.14
N LYS A 61 -11.77 -8.54 -24.80
CA LYS A 61 -11.82 -8.48 -26.28
C LYS A 61 -10.67 -9.17 -26.99
N GLU A 62 -9.46 -9.17 -26.41
CA GLU A 62 -8.31 -9.86 -26.99
C GLU A 62 -8.38 -11.36 -26.65
N GLU A 63 -8.86 -11.74 -25.46
CA GLU A 63 -9.08 -13.16 -25.09
C GLU A 63 -10.11 -13.86 -26.02
N TYR A 64 -11.10 -13.12 -26.51
CA TYR A 64 -12.12 -13.64 -27.44
C TYR A 64 -11.73 -13.51 -28.93
N ARG A 65 -10.61 -12.86 -29.27
CA ARG A 65 -10.13 -12.79 -30.67
C ARG A 65 -9.46 -14.08 -31.13
N ASP A 66 -8.83 -14.81 -30.22
CA ASP A 66 -8.06 -16.03 -30.52
C ASP A 66 -8.87 -17.32 -30.29
N SER A 67 -10.02 -17.23 -29.62
CA SER A 67 -10.90 -18.35 -29.35
C SER A 67 -12.00 -18.48 -30.40
N ALA A 68 -11.64 -19.03 -31.56
CA ALA A 68 -12.61 -19.69 -32.41
C ALA A 68 -13.29 -20.83 -31.61
N LEU A 69 -14.47 -20.54 -31.06
CA LEU A 69 -15.50 -21.49 -30.62
C LEU A 69 -14.99 -22.76 -29.91
N SER A 70 -14.63 -22.66 -28.63
CA SER A 70 -14.77 -23.80 -27.72
C SER A 70 -16.02 -23.60 -26.88
N VAL A 71 -17.02 -24.44 -27.12
CA VAL A 71 -18.27 -24.53 -26.33
C VAL A 71 -17.97 -24.87 -24.85
N ALA A 72 -16.75 -25.32 -24.54
CA ALA A 72 -16.32 -25.76 -23.22
C ALA A 72 -15.81 -24.65 -22.29
N ASP A 73 -15.57 -23.42 -22.78
CA ASP A 73 -15.05 -22.30 -21.94
C ASP A 73 -16.14 -21.37 -21.39
N ARG A 74 -17.42 -21.73 -21.56
CA ARG A 74 -18.59 -20.94 -21.12
C ARG A 74 -18.69 -20.75 -19.60
N ASP A 75 -17.83 -21.40 -18.81
CA ASP A 75 -17.80 -21.32 -17.34
C ASP A 75 -17.01 -20.12 -16.79
N ARG A 76 -16.32 -19.32 -17.63
CA ARG A 76 -15.64 -18.10 -17.16
C ARG A 76 -16.53 -16.87 -17.27
N ARG A 77 -17.31 -16.64 -16.19
CA ARG A 77 -18.08 -15.43 -15.84
C ARG A 77 -18.95 -14.83 -16.97
N PRO A 78 -20.30 -14.82 -16.82
CA PRO A 78 -21.20 -14.24 -17.83
C PRO A 78 -20.87 -12.79 -18.24
N ASP A 79 -20.27 -12.00 -17.34
CA ASP A 79 -19.85 -10.61 -17.58
C ASP A 79 -18.77 -10.47 -18.67
N GLY A 80 -17.89 -11.47 -18.85
CA GLY A 80 -16.80 -11.41 -19.82
C GLY A 80 -17.28 -11.49 -21.27
N ILE A 81 -18.34 -12.25 -21.51
CA ILE A 81 -18.96 -12.43 -22.84
C ILE A 81 -19.68 -11.15 -23.27
N VAL A 82 -20.35 -10.47 -22.32
CA VAL A 82 -21.02 -9.17 -22.58
C VAL A 82 -19.98 -8.09 -22.90
N LYS A 83 -18.88 -8.03 -22.14
CA LYS A 83 -17.79 -7.05 -22.38
C LYS A 83 -17.01 -7.32 -23.67
N ALA A 84 -16.95 -8.56 -24.14
CA ALA A 84 -16.32 -8.90 -25.41
C ALA A 84 -17.02 -8.25 -26.62
N GLY A 85 -18.36 -8.14 -26.57
CA GLY A 85 -19.17 -7.46 -27.58
C GLY A 85 -19.33 -5.94 -27.37
N ALA A 86 -19.05 -5.44 -26.17
CA ALA A 86 -19.26 -4.06 -25.79
C ALA A 86 -18.31 -3.10 -26.52
N VAL A 87 -18.83 -2.13 -27.27
CA VAL A 87 -18.02 -1.17 -28.04
C VAL A 87 -17.90 0.21 -27.40
N VAL A 88 -18.71 0.50 -26.37
CA VAL A 88 -18.78 1.80 -25.70
C VAL A 88 -18.57 1.70 -24.19
N ALA A 89 -18.20 2.81 -23.55
CA ALA A 89 -17.82 2.87 -22.14
C ALA A 89 -18.92 2.34 -21.20
N ARG A 90 -20.19 2.69 -21.43
CA ARG A 90 -21.30 2.25 -20.57
C ARG A 90 -21.47 0.74 -20.46
N ASP A 91 -21.12 0.01 -21.53
CA ASP A 91 -21.23 -1.44 -21.60
C ASP A 91 -19.94 -2.14 -21.11
N LEU A 92 -18.82 -1.41 -21.08
CA LEU A 92 -17.52 -1.87 -20.59
C LEU A 92 -17.31 -1.60 -19.10
N MET A 93 -17.89 -0.52 -18.58
CA MET A 93 -17.60 -0.01 -17.24
C MET A 93 -18.09 -0.93 -16.13
N THR A 94 -17.42 -0.86 -14.99
CA THR A 94 -17.99 -1.34 -13.73
C THR A 94 -18.93 -0.27 -13.17
N THR A 95 -20.19 -0.65 -12.95
CA THR A 95 -21.26 0.18 -12.41
C THR A 95 -21.96 -0.51 -11.23
N PRO A 96 -22.37 0.23 -10.18
CA PRO A 96 -22.08 1.65 -9.96
C PRO A 96 -20.61 1.88 -9.63
N ALA A 97 -20.09 3.07 -9.92
CA ALA A 97 -18.74 3.44 -9.51
C ALA A 97 -18.58 3.35 -7.98
N VAL A 98 -17.53 2.66 -7.54
CA VAL A 98 -17.07 2.73 -6.15
C VAL A 98 -16.16 3.95 -6.05
N SER A 99 -16.60 4.98 -5.33
CA SER A 99 -15.89 6.23 -5.10
C SER A 99 -15.58 6.46 -3.62
N VAL A 100 -14.76 7.48 -3.34
CA VAL A 100 -14.48 7.97 -1.99
C VAL A 100 -14.63 9.48 -1.95
N ARG A 101 -14.73 10.05 -0.75
CA ARG A 101 -14.71 11.49 -0.56
C ARG A 101 -13.29 12.00 -0.29
N ALA A 102 -13.06 13.28 -0.55
CA ALA A 102 -11.78 13.93 -0.31
C ALA A 102 -11.40 13.98 1.19
N ASP A 103 -12.40 14.00 2.07
CA ASP A 103 -12.26 13.99 3.54
C ASP A 103 -12.16 12.57 4.14
N ALA A 104 -12.20 11.52 3.32
CA ALA A 104 -11.98 10.16 3.79
C ALA A 104 -10.50 9.94 4.14
N THR A 105 -10.24 9.08 5.12
CA THR A 105 -8.87 8.69 5.50
C THR A 105 -8.24 7.80 4.43
N LEU A 106 -6.90 7.80 4.34
CA LEU A 106 -6.19 6.87 3.44
C LEU A 106 -6.51 5.40 3.75
N ALA A 107 -6.72 5.07 5.04
CA ALA A 107 -7.07 3.72 5.47
C ALA A 107 -8.45 3.29 4.96
N GLU A 108 -9.44 4.18 4.95
CA GLU A 108 -10.77 3.90 4.37
C GLU A 108 -10.68 3.68 2.87
N ALA A 109 -9.96 4.53 2.15
CA ALA A 109 -9.72 4.35 0.72
C ALA A 109 -9.00 3.03 0.42
N ALA A 110 -7.96 2.67 1.19
CA ALA A 110 -7.24 1.41 1.04
C ALA A 110 -8.16 0.20 1.25
N ARG A 111 -9.01 0.23 2.28
CA ARG A 111 -10.00 -0.84 2.56
C ARG A 111 -11.01 -0.97 1.44
N ALA A 112 -11.52 0.15 0.89
CA ALA A 112 -12.44 0.16 -0.24
C ALA A 112 -11.78 -0.47 -1.49
N MET A 113 -10.53 -0.10 -1.80
CA MET A 113 -9.76 -0.70 -2.90
C MET A 113 -9.54 -2.20 -2.71
N ALA A 114 -9.15 -2.64 -1.51
CA ALA A 114 -8.86 -4.03 -1.22
C ALA A 114 -10.11 -4.92 -1.34
N ARG A 115 -11.23 -4.52 -0.72
CA ARG A 115 -12.48 -5.29 -0.72
C ARG A 115 -13.07 -5.51 -2.11
N ARG A 116 -12.88 -4.54 -3.01
CA ARG A 116 -13.42 -4.58 -4.37
C ARG A 116 -12.36 -4.90 -5.43
N ARG A 117 -11.13 -5.20 -5.00
CA ARG A 117 -9.96 -5.46 -5.86
C ARG A 117 -9.68 -4.34 -6.87
N LEU A 118 -10.03 -3.11 -6.51
CA LEU A 118 -9.84 -1.93 -7.36
C LEU A 118 -8.41 -1.39 -7.24
N LYS A 119 -7.87 -0.88 -8.34
CA LYS A 119 -6.54 -0.24 -8.38
C LYS A 119 -6.61 1.27 -8.10
N ARG A 120 -7.78 1.87 -8.36
CA ARG A 120 -8.04 3.31 -8.29
C ARG A 120 -9.48 3.56 -7.84
N LEU A 121 -9.72 4.70 -7.23
CA LEU A 121 -11.04 5.18 -6.82
C LEU A 121 -11.22 6.63 -7.31
N PRO A 122 -12.32 6.94 -8.00
CA PRO A 122 -12.75 8.32 -8.19
C PRO A 122 -13.00 8.97 -6.83
N VAL A 123 -12.57 10.21 -6.69
CA VAL A 123 -12.88 11.07 -5.54
C VAL A 123 -14.02 11.98 -5.96
N VAL A 124 -15.08 12.03 -5.13
CA VAL A 124 -16.29 12.79 -5.43
C VAL A 124 -16.68 13.75 -4.32
N ASP A 125 -17.44 14.79 -4.66
CA ASP A 125 -18.08 15.69 -3.70
C ASP A 125 -19.34 15.07 -3.06
N ALA A 126 -20.15 15.86 -2.36
CA ALA A 126 -21.38 15.37 -1.73
C ALA A 126 -22.47 15.04 -2.76
N GLU A 127 -22.42 15.72 -3.90
CA GLU A 127 -23.37 15.61 -5.00
C GLU A 127 -23.00 14.49 -5.99
N GLY A 128 -21.79 13.92 -5.89
CA GLY A 128 -21.29 12.82 -6.71
C GLY A 128 -20.47 13.25 -7.94
N HIS A 129 -20.09 14.53 -8.03
CA HIS A 129 -19.23 15.03 -9.10
C HIS A 129 -17.77 14.65 -8.86
N LEU A 130 -17.05 14.39 -9.94
CA LEU A 130 -15.64 14.05 -9.89
C LEU A 130 -14.79 15.26 -9.43
N THR A 131 -14.07 15.10 -8.33
CA THR A 131 -13.14 16.11 -7.78
C THR A 131 -11.68 15.65 -7.81
N GLY A 132 -11.43 14.36 -8.03
CA GLY A 132 -10.09 13.80 -8.11
C GLY A 132 -10.09 12.30 -8.37
N ILE A 133 -8.89 11.71 -8.38
CA ILE A 133 -8.70 10.26 -8.42
C ILE A 133 -7.54 9.87 -7.49
N VAL A 134 -7.70 8.75 -6.79
CA VAL A 134 -6.66 8.19 -5.92
C VAL A 134 -6.34 6.76 -6.35
N SER A 135 -5.06 6.44 -6.47
CA SER A 135 -4.56 5.11 -6.79
C SER A 135 -3.89 4.44 -5.59
N ARG A 136 -3.68 3.12 -5.66
CA ARG A 136 -2.89 2.41 -4.63
C ARG A 136 -1.51 3.01 -4.41
N GLY A 137 -0.84 3.48 -5.47
CA GLY A 137 0.46 4.13 -5.36
C GLY A 137 0.39 5.46 -4.61
N ASP A 138 -0.71 6.22 -4.78
CA ASP A 138 -0.92 7.48 -4.06
C ASP A 138 -1.09 7.23 -2.56
N LEU A 139 -1.81 6.17 -2.18
CA LEU A 139 -1.98 5.79 -0.77
C LEU A 139 -0.66 5.40 -0.09
N LEU A 140 0.37 5.00 -0.85
CA LEU A 140 1.68 4.65 -0.31
C LEU A 140 2.58 5.87 -0.05
N LYS A 141 2.22 7.06 -0.55
CA LYS A 141 3.02 8.29 -0.35
C LYS A 141 3.21 8.64 1.13
N VAL A 142 2.30 8.21 2.00
CA VAL A 142 2.40 8.39 3.46
C VAL A 142 3.62 7.70 4.08
N PHE A 143 4.17 6.67 3.44
CA PHE A 143 5.39 5.98 3.89
C PHE A 143 6.68 6.65 3.38
N LEU A 144 6.57 7.74 2.60
CA LEU A 144 7.71 8.54 2.16
C LEU A 144 8.00 9.73 3.08
N ARG A 145 7.29 9.81 4.22
CA ARG A 145 7.50 10.84 5.23
C ARG A 145 8.90 10.72 5.85
N PRO A 146 9.57 11.84 6.17
CA PRO A 146 10.77 11.82 6.98
C PRO A 146 10.54 11.11 8.32
N ASP A 147 11.53 10.34 8.77
CA ASP A 147 11.48 9.65 10.06
C ASP A 147 11.29 10.63 11.24
N GLU A 148 11.78 11.86 11.10
CA GLU A 148 11.62 12.95 12.07
C GLU A 148 10.15 13.30 12.32
N ASP A 149 9.36 13.45 11.24
CA ASP A 149 7.93 13.75 11.31
C ASP A 149 7.17 12.58 11.98
N ILE A 150 7.54 11.33 11.65
CA ILE A 150 6.96 10.14 12.26
C ILE A 150 7.30 10.09 13.76
N ALA A 151 8.55 10.39 14.13
CA ALA A 151 9.00 10.40 15.52
C ALA A 151 8.25 11.45 16.34
N GLU A 152 8.04 12.64 15.79
CA GLU A 152 7.28 13.71 16.44
C GLU A 152 5.82 13.29 16.65
N ASP A 153 5.20 12.68 15.64
CA ASP A 153 3.83 12.17 15.76
C ASP A 153 3.72 11.05 16.81
N VAL A 154 4.66 10.12 16.86
CA VAL A 154 4.69 9.06 17.88
C VAL A 154 4.86 9.66 19.27
N GLN A 155 5.76 10.63 19.44
CA GLN A 155 5.96 11.31 20.72
C GLN A 155 4.64 11.94 21.19
N ARG A 156 4.03 12.77 20.33
CA ARG A 156 2.84 13.55 20.66
C ARG A 156 1.57 12.72 20.83
N GLN A 157 1.37 11.68 20.01
CA GLN A 157 0.12 10.91 19.98
C GLN A 157 0.16 9.64 20.83
N VAL A 158 1.36 9.12 21.11
CA VAL A 158 1.53 7.86 21.84
C VAL A 158 2.20 8.10 23.17
N LEU A 159 3.34 8.78 23.20
CA LEU A 159 4.13 8.90 24.43
C LEU A 159 3.55 9.93 25.39
N ASP A 160 3.24 11.15 24.93
CA ASP A 160 2.71 12.22 25.79
C ASP A 160 1.40 11.82 26.50
N PRO A 161 0.41 11.17 25.83
CA PRO A 161 -0.83 10.76 26.48
C PRO A 161 -0.67 9.58 27.45
N LEU A 162 0.25 8.65 27.14
CA LEU A 162 0.49 7.48 28.00
C LEU A 162 1.42 7.79 29.17
N PHE A 163 2.27 8.82 29.05
CA PHE A 163 3.28 9.18 30.03
C PHE A 163 3.34 10.71 30.32
N PRO A 164 2.24 11.35 30.76
CA PRO A 164 2.11 12.81 30.86
C PRO A 164 2.98 13.48 31.95
N LEU A 165 3.59 12.71 32.86
CA LEU A 165 4.30 13.22 34.03
C LEU A 165 5.72 12.64 34.12
N GLY A 166 6.58 12.88 33.12
CA GLY A 166 8.06 12.79 33.20
C GLY A 166 8.69 11.52 33.82
N GLY A 167 7.91 10.47 34.07
CA GLY A 167 8.27 9.33 34.91
C GLY A 167 8.63 8.08 34.12
N ALA A 168 8.45 8.14 32.80
CA ALA A 168 8.87 7.13 31.85
C ALA A 168 10.02 7.72 31.04
N THR A 169 11.22 7.17 31.19
CA THR A 169 12.38 7.46 30.34
C THR A 169 12.19 6.78 28.97
N VAL A 170 10.98 6.85 28.41
CA VAL A 170 10.63 6.18 27.16
C VAL A 170 10.84 7.16 26.03
N HIS A 171 11.74 6.80 25.13
CA HIS A 171 12.08 7.58 23.95
C HIS A 171 11.69 6.79 22.70
N ALA A 172 11.06 7.47 21.74
CA ALA A 172 10.86 6.94 20.40
C ALA A 172 12.03 7.36 19.50
N ARG A 173 12.60 6.40 18.76
CA ARG A 173 13.47 6.66 17.61
C ARG A 173 12.82 6.02 16.39
N VAL A 174 12.91 6.67 15.24
CA VAL A 174 12.42 6.12 13.97
C VAL A 174 13.60 5.99 13.02
N ASP A 175 13.69 4.84 12.36
CA ASP A 175 14.63 4.57 11.25
C ASP A 175 13.87 3.82 10.16
N LYS A 176 13.82 4.38 8.95
CA LYS A 176 13.11 3.82 7.79
C LYS A 176 11.65 3.45 8.12
N GLY A 177 10.96 4.32 8.84
CA GLY A 177 9.58 4.13 9.32
C GLY A 177 9.42 3.08 10.44
N VAL A 178 10.49 2.48 10.96
CA VAL A 178 10.43 1.54 12.08
C VAL A 178 10.62 2.30 13.39
N VAL A 179 9.57 2.29 14.22
CA VAL A 179 9.58 2.93 15.54
C VAL A 179 10.22 1.99 16.56
N THR A 180 11.30 2.43 17.19
CA THR A 180 11.87 1.77 18.36
C THR A 180 11.51 2.56 19.61
N LEU A 181 10.66 1.98 20.45
CA LEU A 181 10.37 2.51 21.78
C LEU A 181 11.40 1.96 22.77
N SER A 182 12.30 2.82 23.22
CA SER A 182 13.39 2.47 24.15
C SER A 182 13.16 3.07 25.52
N GLY A 183 13.55 2.37 26.59
CA GLY A 183 13.56 2.90 27.94
C GLY A 183 12.74 2.10 28.95
N TRP A 184 12.34 2.75 30.03
CA TRP A 184 11.70 2.09 31.17
C TRP A 184 10.19 2.29 31.21
N PHE A 185 9.46 1.17 31.13
CA PHE A 185 8.02 1.12 31.34
C PHE A 185 7.76 0.68 32.78
N ARG A 186 7.32 1.61 33.63
CA ARG A 186 6.91 1.30 35.02
C ARG A 186 5.82 0.23 35.07
N ASN A 187 4.91 0.27 34.11
CA ASN A 187 3.83 -0.69 33.93
C ASN A 187 3.96 -1.37 32.57
N THR A 188 4.35 -2.64 32.58
CA THR A 188 4.50 -3.46 31.36
C THR A 188 3.19 -3.72 30.65
N SER A 189 2.03 -3.55 31.31
CA SER A 189 0.70 -3.64 30.66
C SER A 189 0.45 -2.50 29.66
N LEU A 190 1.23 -1.41 29.71
CA LEU A 190 1.14 -0.33 28.72
C LEU A 190 1.91 -0.64 27.43
N VAL A 191 2.81 -1.63 27.43
CA VAL A 191 3.62 -1.98 26.25
C VAL A 191 2.75 -2.40 25.06
N PRO A 192 1.76 -3.32 25.21
CA PRO A 192 0.86 -3.66 24.11
C PRO A 192 0.00 -2.49 23.63
N LEU A 193 -0.39 -1.59 24.54
CA LEU A 193 -1.17 -0.40 24.19
C LEU A 193 -0.34 0.60 23.39
N ALA A 194 0.88 0.90 23.84
CA ALA A 194 1.83 1.75 23.14
C ALA A 194 2.18 1.17 21.76
N ALA A 195 2.37 -0.17 21.66
CA ALA A 195 2.59 -0.85 20.39
C ALA A 195 1.42 -0.61 19.42
N ARG A 196 0.20 -0.80 19.90
CA ARG A 196 -1.02 -0.63 19.09
C ARG A 196 -1.22 0.81 18.64
N MET A 197 -0.97 1.77 19.52
CA MET A 197 -1.09 3.19 19.22
C MET A 197 0.00 3.65 18.25
N ALA A 198 1.26 3.24 18.44
CA ALA A 198 2.36 3.54 17.52
C ALA A 198 2.13 2.94 16.14
N ARG A 199 1.61 1.70 16.03
CA ARG A 199 1.21 1.11 14.74
C ARG A 199 0.07 1.84 14.04
N ALA A 200 -0.70 2.66 14.77
CA ALA A 200 -1.77 3.48 14.20
C ALA A 200 -1.26 4.83 13.70
N VAL A 201 -0.02 5.23 14.03
CA VAL A 201 0.58 6.46 13.51
C VAL A 201 0.91 6.26 12.03
N GLU A 202 0.52 7.24 11.23
CA GLU A 202 0.68 7.18 9.78
C GLU A 202 2.15 7.28 9.37
N GLY A 203 2.58 6.38 8.48
CA GLY A 203 3.99 6.24 8.08
C GLY A 203 4.78 5.21 8.90
N VAL A 204 4.24 4.74 10.03
CA VAL A 204 4.88 3.66 10.81
C VAL A 204 4.77 2.33 10.07
N VAL A 205 5.92 1.70 9.82
CA VAL A 205 6.05 0.40 9.17
C VAL A 205 6.01 -0.73 10.20
N ASP A 206 6.76 -0.59 11.29
CA ASP A 206 6.80 -1.56 12.38
C ASP A 206 7.14 -0.88 13.72
N VAL A 207 6.88 -1.59 14.83
CA VAL A 207 7.16 -1.10 16.18
C VAL A 207 7.93 -2.16 16.97
N GLY A 208 9.15 -1.80 17.37
CA GLY A 208 10.02 -2.57 18.24
C GLY A 208 10.15 -1.96 19.64
N PHE A 209 10.58 -2.78 20.60
CA PHE A 209 10.81 -2.37 21.97
C PHE A 209 12.24 -2.70 22.42
N ARG A 210 12.90 -1.73 23.06
CA ARG A 210 14.17 -1.94 23.78
C ARG A 210 13.96 -1.55 25.25
N LEU A 211 13.51 -2.50 26.05
CA LEU A 211 13.16 -2.28 27.45
C LEU A 211 14.39 -2.47 28.33
N GLU A 212 14.74 -1.44 29.09
CA GLU A 212 15.82 -1.51 30.09
C GLU A 212 15.21 -1.72 31.49
N ARG A 213 15.80 -2.63 32.29
CA ARG A 213 15.43 -2.77 33.72
C ARG A 213 16.12 -1.68 34.53
N PRO A 214 15.45 -1.09 35.54
CA PRO A 214 16.14 -0.23 36.50
C PRO A 214 17.16 -1.07 37.27
N GLY A 215 18.45 -0.71 37.19
CA GLY A 215 19.49 -1.27 38.06
C GLY A 215 20.34 -2.43 37.51
N GLY A 216 20.36 -2.68 36.20
CA GLY A 216 21.33 -3.62 35.62
C GLY A 216 22.72 -2.97 35.47
N ALA A 217 23.62 -3.22 36.42
CA ALA A 217 25.04 -3.03 36.17
C ALA A 217 25.46 -3.80 34.90
N PRO A 218 26.43 -3.31 34.10
CA PRO A 218 27.01 -4.14 33.05
C PRO A 218 27.65 -5.35 33.74
N SER A 219 27.13 -6.56 33.47
CA SER A 219 27.75 -7.81 33.91
C SER A 219 29.10 -7.96 33.20
N GLY A 220 30.12 -7.33 33.76
CA GLY A 220 31.50 -7.69 33.53
C GLY A 220 31.79 -8.89 34.41
N ASP A 221 31.84 -10.08 33.82
CA ASP A 221 32.57 -11.21 34.40
C ASP A 221 33.69 -11.60 33.43
N GLY A 222 34.90 -11.31 33.90
CA GLY A 222 36.14 -11.69 33.27
C GLY A 222 36.45 -13.17 33.50
N GLN A 223 36.87 -13.82 32.41
CA GLN A 223 38.03 -14.69 32.30
C GLN A 223 38.50 -15.49 33.54
N GLN A 224 38.29 -16.81 33.48
CA GLN A 224 39.21 -17.91 33.84
C GLN A 224 38.44 -19.22 33.56
N GLY A 225 38.77 -20.08 32.58
CA GLY A 225 40.06 -20.69 32.29
C GLY A 225 40.05 -22.13 32.80
N ARG A 226 39.81 -23.12 31.92
CA ARG A 226 40.41 -24.48 32.01
C ARG A 226 40.11 -25.35 30.79
N ARG A 227 41.15 -26.11 30.44
CA ARG A 227 41.40 -26.97 29.29
C ARG A 227 40.48 -28.20 29.25
N GLY A 228 40.26 -28.73 28.05
CA GLY A 228 39.79 -30.10 27.82
C GLY A 228 39.63 -30.39 26.33
N ALA A 229 40.65 -31.03 25.75
CA ALA A 229 40.72 -31.43 24.35
C ALA A 229 39.73 -32.56 24.02
N VAL A 230 39.10 -32.53 22.84
CA VAL A 230 38.85 -33.70 21.97
C VAL A 230 38.65 -33.21 20.51
N SER A 231 39.54 -33.65 19.63
CA SER A 231 39.28 -33.95 18.21
C SER A 231 39.44 -35.47 18.05
N PRO A 232 39.03 -36.18 16.96
CA PRO A 232 38.71 -35.67 15.61
C PRO A 232 37.53 -36.36 14.86
N GLY A 233 37.29 -35.91 13.62
CA GLY A 233 36.52 -36.57 12.55
C GLY A 233 35.26 -35.79 12.16
N HIS A 234 34.90 -35.56 10.90
CA HIS A 234 35.41 -36.01 9.61
C HIS A 234 34.70 -35.14 8.53
N GLU A 235 35.37 -34.89 7.40
CA GLU A 235 34.82 -34.68 6.04
C GLU A 235 33.72 -33.61 5.82
N GLY A 236 33.73 -32.77 4.79
CA GLY A 236 34.42 -32.82 3.52
C GLY A 236 34.07 -31.57 2.73
N ASP A 237 35.02 -31.21 1.90
CA ASP A 237 35.16 -30.03 1.07
C ASP A 237 34.18 -30.02 -0.12
N GLY A 238 33.73 -28.85 -0.57
CA GLY A 238 33.00 -28.71 -1.84
C GLY A 238 32.27 -27.37 -2.04
N PRO A 239 32.31 -26.78 -3.25
CA PRO A 239 32.82 -25.42 -3.41
C PRO A 239 31.75 -24.39 -3.81
N GLY A 240 32.07 -23.11 -3.54
CA GLY A 240 31.61 -22.02 -4.39
C GLY A 240 32.67 -21.74 -5.45
N ASP A 241 32.28 -21.54 -6.71
CA ASP A 241 32.72 -20.36 -7.44
C ASP A 241 31.86 -20.11 -8.69
N ALA A 242 31.83 -18.84 -9.05
CA ALA A 242 31.14 -18.17 -10.13
C ALA A 242 31.46 -18.73 -11.52
N THR A 243 30.46 -18.65 -12.41
CA THR A 243 30.70 -18.61 -13.86
C THR A 243 29.92 -17.45 -14.46
N ALA A 244 30.66 -16.43 -14.88
CA ALA A 244 30.25 -15.42 -15.85
C ALA A 244 30.95 -15.73 -17.21
N PRO A 245 30.52 -15.15 -18.33
CA PRO A 245 30.30 -15.84 -19.60
C PRO A 245 31.48 -15.78 -20.60
N PRO A 246 31.47 -16.60 -21.68
CA PRO A 246 32.34 -16.41 -22.84
C PRO A 246 31.66 -15.61 -23.99
N PRO A 247 32.45 -15.08 -24.95
CA PRO A 247 32.01 -14.07 -25.93
C PRO A 247 31.59 -14.60 -27.32
N ALA A 248 30.73 -13.80 -27.97
CA ALA A 248 30.48 -13.47 -29.39
C ALA A 248 30.66 -14.48 -30.57
N GLU A 249 29.54 -14.66 -31.30
CA GLU A 249 29.30 -14.65 -32.77
C GLU A 249 30.01 -15.67 -33.71
N PRO A 250 29.59 -15.86 -35.01
CA PRO A 250 28.50 -15.23 -35.80
C PRO A 250 27.57 -16.20 -36.60
N ARG A 251 26.36 -15.73 -36.96
CA ARG A 251 25.75 -15.73 -38.33
C ARG A 251 24.31 -15.26 -38.31
#